data_AF-A0AA38KX87-F1
#
_entry.id   AF-A0AA38KX87-F1
#
_cell.length_a   1.000
_cell.length_b   1.000
_cell.length_c   1.000
_cell.angle_alpha   90.00
_cell.angle_beta   90.00
_cell.angle_gamma   90.00
#
_symmetry.space_group_name_H-M   'P 1'
#
loop_
_entity.id
_entity.type
_entity.pdbx_description
1 polymer ?
#
loop_
_entity_poly.entity_id
_entity_poly.type
_entity_poly.pdbx_seq_one_letter_code
_entity_poly.pdbx_strand_id
1 'polypeptide(L)'
;ITLAEYFRDMGYNVSMMADSTSRWAEALREISGRLAEMPADSGYPAYLAARLASFYERAGKVKCLGSPDRTGSVTIVGAVSPPGGDFSDPVTAATLGIVQ
;
A
#
# COMPACT_ATOMS: atom_id res chain seq x y z
N ILE A 1 -0.13 4.64 7.32
CA ILE A 1 1.10 5.17 6.71
C ILE A 1 1.44 6.60 7.15
N THR A 2 0.49 7.54 7.19
CA THR A 2 0.74 8.94 7.60
C THR A 2 1.38 9.08 8.99
N LEU A 3 0.98 8.27 9.98
CA LEU A 3 1.64 8.28 11.29
C LEU A 3 3.11 7.82 11.20
N ALA A 4 3.41 6.82 10.37
CA ALA A 4 4.78 6.37 10.18
C ALA A 4 5.63 7.46 9.51
N GLU A 5 5.07 8.19 8.54
CA GLU A 5 5.73 9.36 7.94
C GLU A 5 5.95 10.49 8.95
N TYR A 6 5.00 10.72 9.85
CA TYR A 6 5.16 11.73 10.90
C TYR A 6 6.34 11.40 11.82
N PHE A 7 6.47 10.15 12.27
CA PHE A 7 7.62 9.73 13.08
C PHE A 7 8.93 9.70 12.28
N ARG A 8 8.88 9.33 10.99
CA ARG A 8 10.02 9.46 10.07
C ARG A 8 10.50 10.90 9.99
N ASP A 9 9.58 11.87 9.91
CA ASP A 9 9.89 13.30 9.80
C ASP A 9 10.48 13.89 11.09
N MET A 10 10.41 13.17 12.21
CA MET A 10 11.19 13.47 13.42
C MET A 10 12.64 12.98 13.35
N GLY A 11 13.00 12.18 12.34
CA GLY A 11 14.32 11.56 12.18
C GLY A 11 14.41 10.11 12.68
N TYR A 12 13.28 9.44 12.93
CA TYR A 12 13.27 8.05 13.35
C TYR A 12 13.24 7.06 12.18
N ASN A 13 13.68 5.84 12.45
CA ASN A 13 13.52 4.69 11.54
C ASN A 13 12.27 3.92 11.98
N VAL A 14 11.24 3.94 11.15
CA VAL A 14 9.91 3.41 11.47
C VAL A 14 9.60 2.21 10.59
N SER A 15 9.00 1.17 11.19
CA SER A 15 8.44 0.04 10.44
C SER A 15 6.92 0.04 10.57
N MET A 16 6.24 -0.11 9.43
CA MET A 16 4.78 -0.24 9.34
C MET A 16 4.44 -1.64 8.83
N MET A 17 3.78 -2.43 9.67
CA MET A 17 3.17 -3.70 9.27
C MET A 17 1.71 -3.46 8.88
N ALA A 18 1.34 -3.86 7.67
CA ALA A 18 -0.02 -3.75 7.15
C ALA A 18 -0.63 -5.14 6.97
N ASP A 19 -1.58 -5.49 7.83
CA ASP A 19 -2.28 -6.78 7.81
C ASP A 19 -3.81 -6.58 7.77
N SER A 20 -4.54 -6.93 6.69
CA SER A 20 -4.06 -7.40 5.38
C SER A 20 -4.42 -6.44 4.24
N THR A 21 -3.53 -6.33 3.26
CA THR A 21 -3.76 -5.46 2.08
C THR A 21 -4.82 -6.04 1.13
N SER A 22 -5.04 -7.36 1.15
CA SER A 22 -6.14 -8.01 0.42
C SER A 22 -7.52 -7.58 0.93
N ARG A 23 -7.71 -7.48 2.25
CA ARG A 23 -8.99 -6.98 2.80
C ARG A 23 -9.23 -5.51 2.43
N TRP A 24 -8.17 -4.72 2.37
CA TRP A 24 -8.28 -3.34 1.88
C TRP A 24 -8.68 -3.28 0.40
N ALA A 25 -8.11 -4.14 -0.45
CA ALA A 25 -8.49 -4.25 -1.86
C ALA A 25 -9.95 -4.71 -2.05
N GLU A 26 -10.43 -5.65 -1.25
CA GLU A 26 -11.83 -6.08 -1.27
C GLU A 26 -12.78 -4.96 -0.84
N ALA A 27 -12.41 -4.15 0.15
CA ALA A 27 -13.16 -2.96 0.53
C ALA A 27 -13.22 -1.95 -0.63
N LEU A 28 -12.12 -1.74 -1.36
CA LEU A 28 -12.12 -0.90 -2.56
C LEU A 28 -13.07 -1.43 -3.63
N ARG A 29 -13.10 -2.75 -3.84
CA ARG A 29 -14.04 -3.42 -4.75
C ARG A 29 -15.50 -3.22 -4.33
N GLU A 30 -15.80 -3.31 -3.05
CA GLU A 30 -17.16 -3.08 -2.57
C GLU A 30 -17.60 -1.63 -2.79
N ILE A 31 -16.73 -0.66 -2.48
CA ILE A 31 -17.02 0.76 -2.69
C ILE A 31 -17.18 1.07 -4.19
N SER A 32 -16.29 0.58 -5.05
CA SER A 32 -16.43 0.78 -6.50
C SER A 32 -17.71 0.18 -7.04
N GLY A 33 -18.11 -1.00 -6.54
CA GLY A 33 -19.37 -1.64 -6.89
C GLY A 33 -20.60 -0.82 -6.46
N ARG A 34 -20.59 -0.24 -5.25
CA ARG A 34 -21.66 0.66 -4.77
C ARG A 34 -21.74 1.97 -5.56
N LEU A 35 -20.60 2.43 -6.08
CA LEU A 35 -20.53 3.60 -6.98
C LEU A 35 -20.89 3.27 -8.43
N ALA A 36 -21.23 2.02 -8.73
CA ALA A 36 -21.50 1.52 -10.08
C ALA A 36 -20.37 1.81 -11.08
N GLU A 37 -19.11 1.81 -10.59
CA GLU A 37 -17.94 1.92 -11.45
C GLU A 37 -17.76 0.63 -12.24
N MET A 38 -17.27 0.74 -13.49
CA MET A 38 -16.99 -0.44 -14.30
C MET A 38 -15.84 -1.24 -13.65
N PRO A 39 -16.04 -2.54 -13.34
CA PRO A 39 -14.99 -3.37 -12.80
C PRO A 39 -13.95 -3.70 -13.89
N ALA A 40 -12.72 -3.91 -13.45
CA ALA A 40 -11.66 -4.56 -14.21
C ALA A 40 -11.59 -6.05 -13.80
N ASP A 41 -10.39 -6.61 -13.69
CA ASP A 41 -10.18 -8.02 -13.40
C ASP A 41 -10.74 -8.43 -12.03
N SER A 42 -11.41 -9.59 -11.98
CA SER A 42 -12.00 -10.21 -10.78
C SER A 42 -12.90 -9.27 -9.94
N GLY A 43 -13.49 -8.26 -10.59
CA GLY A 43 -14.39 -7.30 -9.97
C GLY A 43 -13.70 -6.11 -9.31
N TYR A 44 -12.37 -6.05 -9.27
CA TYR A 44 -11.65 -4.92 -8.67
C TYR A 44 -11.74 -3.66 -9.55
N PRO A 45 -11.65 -2.45 -8.97
CA PRO A 45 -11.60 -1.23 -9.76
C PRO A 45 -10.32 -1.14 -10.58
N ALA A 46 -10.39 -0.46 -11.74
CA ALA A 46 -9.25 -0.26 -12.64
C ALA A 46 -8.05 0.45 -11.97
N TYR A 47 -8.29 1.20 -10.88
CA TYR A 47 -7.25 1.92 -10.12
C TYR A 47 -6.64 1.13 -8.97
N LEU A 48 -6.91 -0.18 -8.82
CA LEU A 48 -6.34 -0.99 -7.74
C LEU A 48 -4.81 -0.91 -7.69
N ALA A 49 -4.13 -1.17 -8.81
CA ALA A 49 -2.68 -1.14 -8.89
C ALA A 49 -2.11 0.24 -8.56
N ALA A 50 -2.75 1.31 -9.05
CA ALA A 50 -2.35 2.68 -8.74
C ALA A 50 -2.49 3.00 -7.24
N ARG A 51 -3.53 2.50 -6.57
CA ARG A 51 -3.71 2.68 -5.12
C ARG A 51 -2.65 1.93 -4.32
N LEU A 52 -2.35 0.68 -4.68
CA LEU A 52 -1.28 -0.11 -4.06
C LEU A 52 0.08 0.58 -4.26
N ALA A 53 0.39 1.03 -5.48
CA ALA A 53 1.64 1.73 -5.77
C ALA A 53 1.77 3.00 -4.94
N SER A 54 0.72 3.84 -4.91
CA SER A 54 0.71 5.07 -4.10
C SER A 54 0.88 4.83 -2.59
N PHE A 55 0.55 3.63 -2.11
CA PHE A 55 0.72 3.24 -0.72
C PHE A 55 2.15 2.75 -0.44
N TYR A 56 2.66 1.83 -1.26
CA TYR A 56 3.99 1.22 -1.06
C TYR A 56 5.14 2.20 -1.35
N GLU A 57 5.00 3.07 -2.36
CA GLU A 57 6.00 4.09 -2.72
C GLU A 57 6.20 5.19 -1.66
N ARG A 58 5.38 5.19 -0.61
CA ARG A 58 5.57 6.08 0.56
C ARG A 58 6.60 5.53 1.55
N ALA A 59 7.01 4.27 1.39
CA ALA A 59 8.16 3.72 2.08
C ALA A 59 9.45 4.30 1.48
N GLY A 60 10.49 4.38 2.30
CA GLY A 60 11.80 4.82 1.87
C GLY A 60 12.56 5.55 2.96
N LYS A 61 13.86 5.68 2.74
CA LYS A 61 14.75 6.53 3.53
C LYS A 61 14.82 7.90 2.87
N VAL A 62 14.56 8.96 3.63
CA VAL A 62 14.49 10.33 3.11
C VAL A 62 15.23 11.30 4.03
N LYS A 63 15.76 12.38 3.44
CA LYS A 63 16.18 13.55 4.20
C LYS A 63 14.94 14.39 4.52
N CYS A 64 14.66 14.58 5.80
CA CYS A 64 13.46 15.29 6.25
C CYS A 64 13.63 16.80 6.05
N LEU A 65 12.51 17.48 5.80
CA LEU A 65 12.49 18.94 5.65
C LEU A 65 12.69 19.66 6.99
N GLY A 66 13.12 20.91 6.92
CA GLY A 66 13.27 21.81 8.06
C GLY A 66 14.64 21.75 8.74
N SER A 67 14.76 22.45 9.86
CA SER A 67 15.95 22.47 10.71
C SER A 67 15.61 21.89 12.09
N PRO A 68 16.48 21.07 12.72
CA PRO A 68 17.79 20.63 12.25
C PRO A 68 17.71 19.59 11.10
N ASP A 69 18.85 19.38 10.45
CA ASP A 69 19.00 18.34 9.41
C ASP A 69 18.74 16.96 10.01
N ARG A 70 17.71 16.27 9.48
CA ARG A 70 17.25 14.98 9.98
C ARG A 70 17.12 14.00 8.82
N THR A 71 17.42 12.74 9.11
CA THR A 71 17.21 11.63 8.17
C THR A 71 16.38 10.58 8.88
N GLY A 72 15.29 10.16 8.26
CA GLY A 72 14.42 9.10 8.78
C GLY A 72 14.13 8.06 7.70
N SER A 73 13.54 6.95 8.10
CA SER A 73 13.05 5.93 7.17
C SER A 73 11.68 5.40 7.54
N VAL A 74 10.93 4.97 6.52
CA VAL A 74 9.75 4.12 6.68
C VAL A 74 9.97 2.85 5.91
N THR A 75 9.85 1.70 6.57
CA THR A 75 9.77 0.39 5.94
C THR A 75 8.32 -0.09 6.01
N ILE A 76 7.76 -0.53 4.89
CA ILE A 76 6.42 -1.12 4.83
C ILE A 76 6.57 -2.63 4.64
N VAL A 77 5.88 -3.40 5.48
CA VAL A 77 5.73 -4.85 5.33
C VAL A 77 4.23 -5.14 5.23
N GLY A 78 3.75 -5.53 4.06
CA GLY A 78 2.33 -5.81 3.82
C GLY A 78 2.06 -7.31 3.71
N ALA A 79 1.04 -7.79 4.41
CA ALA A 79 0.54 -9.15 4.28
C ALA A 79 -0.55 -9.21 3.21
N VAL A 80 -0.35 -10.08 2.21
CA VAL A 80 -1.32 -10.37 1.14
C VAL A 80 -1.90 -11.76 1.38
N SER A 81 -3.22 -11.90 1.27
CA SER A 81 -3.97 -13.14 1.49
C SER A 81 -4.76 -13.51 0.24
N PRO A 82 -4.13 -14.13 -0.78
CA PRO A 82 -4.83 -14.55 -1.99
C PRO A 82 -5.91 -15.60 -1.69
N PRO A 83 -7.07 -15.54 -2.36
CA PRO A 83 -8.10 -16.57 -2.22
C PRO A 83 -7.53 -17.91 -2.70
N GLY A 84 -7.56 -18.92 -1.83
CA GLY A 84 -7.08 -20.27 -2.16
C GLY A 84 -5.58 -20.39 -2.43
N GLY A 85 -4.76 -19.37 -2.10
CA GLY A 85 -3.33 -19.39 -2.40
C GLY A 85 -2.99 -19.12 -3.87
N ASP A 86 -3.93 -18.58 -4.65
CA ASP A 86 -3.74 -18.29 -6.06
C ASP A 86 -2.96 -16.97 -6.27
N PHE A 87 -1.73 -17.08 -6.78
CA PHE A 87 -0.88 -15.93 -7.09
C PHE A 87 -1.31 -15.16 -8.33
N SER A 88 -2.25 -15.68 -9.12
CA SER A 88 -2.84 -14.96 -10.26
C SER A 88 -3.92 -13.95 -9.84
N ASP A 89 -4.29 -13.91 -8.54
CA ASP A 89 -5.21 -12.90 -8.01
C ASP A 89 -4.68 -11.47 -8.28
N PRO A 90 -5.53 -10.53 -8.74
CA PRO A 90 -5.11 -9.17 -9.09
C PRO A 90 -4.38 -8.42 -7.96
N VAL A 91 -4.71 -8.66 -6.69
CA VAL A 91 -4.01 -8.02 -5.55
C VAL A 91 -2.60 -8.55 -5.43
N THR A 92 -2.43 -9.86 -5.58
CA THR A 92 -1.12 -10.51 -5.51
C THR A 92 -0.25 -10.11 -6.68
N ALA A 93 -0.77 -10.19 -7.90
CA ALA A 93 -0.07 -9.79 -9.11
C ALA A 93 0.35 -8.30 -9.08
N ALA A 94 -0.56 -7.40 -8.66
CA ALA A 94 -0.24 -5.99 -8.53
C ALA A 94 0.82 -5.74 -7.45
N THR A 95 0.70 -6.40 -6.29
CA THR A 95 1.66 -6.23 -5.19
C THR A 95 3.06 -6.70 -5.58
N LEU A 96 3.18 -7.87 -6.23
CA LEU A 96 4.46 -8.39 -6.72
C LEU A 96 5.14 -7.48 -7.74
N GLY A 97 4.38 -6.71 -8.52
CA GLY A 97 4.92 -5.74 -9.47
C GLY A 97 5.45 -4.45 -8.83
N ILE A 98 5.14 -4.19 -7.56
CA ILE A 98 5.47 -2.94 -6.86
C ILE A 98 6.56 -3.14 -5.81
N VAL A 99 6.49 -4.23 -5.03
CA VAL A 99 7.42 -4.47 -3.91
C VAL A 99 8.79 -4.94 -4.39
N GLN A 100 9.84 -4.66 -3.61
CA GLN A 100 11.24 -5.01 -3.90
C GLN A 100 11.78 -6.12 -2.99
#